data_AF-A0AAW0GGE3-F1
#
_entry.id   AF-A0AAW0GGE3-F1
#
_cell.length_a   1.000
_cell.length_b   1.000
_cell.length_c   1.000
_cell.angle_alpha   90.00
_cell.angle_beta   90.00
_cell.angle_gamma   90.00
#
_symmetry.space_group_name_H-M   'P 1'
#
loop_
_entity.id
_entity.type
_entity.pdbx_description
1 polymer ?
#
loop_
_entity_poly.entity_id
_entity_poly.type
_entity_poly.pdbx_seq_one_letter_code
_entity_poly.pdbx_strand_id
1 'polypeptide(L)'
;MVQPRKNQAVLSDRIHKNSVSFHSVDVGTERDLRVSYLQRSAVSHDRGGDLGENVSLDDNPRRCWNGTHPKKNGQLASGCNGASLAGGIFYRKDSLSKGNLSVTAGAEGAFMALSAYLYTSARRQKYLIAADLAHQFIQSQLYNSEQGFVMDAIDLASCNRTTSALTYNTGLYLEALSVLGMATGNSTLIQLANQLAANAVKSPWVTSNGIIVEGSINVTQDHSDMTYKGILVRALYEHWNQSPRGSSIANLIESFLLVQYNAVLNDARAPNTSWYSPSWNGPPASQLLPWGQLAAIDILNAAIGLGLVDSPTTSSSINSHPSGISTQPMTSPSQKRPVGAIVGGTLGGFFFLAILGIIIVVVSRRRRRRIQTPKKDSDVCSLDNERTNPETSKINDHVNPAGYFLL
;
A
#
# COMPACT_ATOMS: atom_id res chain seq x y z
N MET A 1 46.18 -27.70 3.39
CA MET A 1 46.14 -26.93 4.65
C MET A 1 46.28 -25.45 4.32
N VAL A 2 45.17 -24.72 4.30
CA VAL A 2 45.11 -23.26 4.11
C VAL A 2 44.10 -22.73 5.11
N GLN A 3 44.53 -21.86 6.02
CA GLN A 3 43.68 -21.23 7.04
C GLN A 3 42.75 -20.17 6.43
N PRO A 4 41.52 -19.99 6.93
CA PRO A 4 40.65 -18.88 6.54
C PRO A 4 40.89 -17.63 7.38
N ARG A 5 40.86 -16.46 6.72
CA ARG A 5 41.08 -15.13 7.29
C ARG A 5 39.92 -14.69 8.18
N LYS A 6 40.27 -14.31 9.42
CA LYS A 6 39.47 -13.51 10.35
C LYS A 6 39.19 -12.13 9.76
N ASN A 7 38.03 -11.90 9.15
CA ASN A 7 37.55 -10.54 8.86
C ASN A 7 36.00 -10.41 8.83
N GLN A 8 35.24 -11.44 9.22
CA GLN A 8 33.77 -11.37 9.29
C GLN A 8 33.22 -10.84 10.63
N ALA A 9 34.04 -10.70 11.67
CA ALA A 9 33.56 -10.36 13.02
C ALA A 9 33.39 -8.85 13.28
N VAL A 10 33.95 -7.97 12.44
CA VAL A 10 33.96 -6.51 12.70
C VAL A 10 32.83 -5.77 11.96
N LEU A 11 32.16 -6.42 11.00
CA LEU A 11 31.05 -5.82 10.24
C LEU A 11 29.67 -6.09 10.84
N SER A 12 29.53 -7.16 11.65
CA SER A 12 28.27 -7.48 12.33
C SER A 12 27.93 -6.50 13.47
N ASP A 13 28.94 -5.80 14.01
CA ASP A 13 28.78 -4.95 15.20
C ASP A 13 28.37 -3.51 14.88
N ARG A 14 28.40 -3.10 13.60
CA ARG A 14 27.87 -1.81 13.13
C ARG A 14 26.39 -1.85 12.73
N ILE A 15 25.80 -3.05 12.59
CA ILE A 15 24.42 -3.23 12.14
C ILE A 15 23.40 -3.05 13.29
N HIS A 16 23.83 -3.13 14.55
CA HIS A 16 22.93 -2.94 15.70
C HIS A 16 22.72 -1.49 16.18
N LYS A 17 23.37 -0.48 15.59
CA LYS A 17 23.30 0.91 16.09
C LYS A 17 22.39 1.86 15.30
N ASN A 18 21.83 1.43 14.17
CA ASN A 18 20.92 2.26 13.35
C ASN A 18 19.51 1.64 13.18
N SER A 19 19.02 0.89 14.17
CA SER A 19 17.57 0.59 14.22
C SER A 19 16.84 1.84 14.72
N VAL A 20 16.19 2.56 13.82
CA VAL A 20 15.18 3.54 14.20
C VAL A 20 14.02 2.77 14.82
N SER A 21 13.90 2.87 16.14
CA SER A 21 12.75 2.37 16.90
C SER A 21 11.54 3.24 16.53
N PHE A 22 10.63 2.72 15.70
CA PHE A 22 9.29 3.27 15.61
C PHE A 22 8.58 3.05 16.94
N HIS A 23 8.39 4.11 17.71
CA HIS A 23 7.48 4.08 18.84
C HIS A 23 6.05 3.88 18.32
N SER A 24 5.42 2.85 18.85
CA SER A 24 3.98 2.54 18.79
C SER A 24 3.13 3.81 18.68
N VAL A 25 2.56 4.05 17.50
CA VAL A 25 1.41 4.95 17.36
C VAL A 25 0.21 4.17 17.89
N ASP A 26 -0.33 4.65 19.01
CA ASP A 26 -1.58 4.15 19.59
C ASP A 26 -2.71 4.42 18.60
N VAL A 27 -3.16 3.38 17.88
CA VAL A 27 -4.28 3.48 16.94
C VAL A 27 -5.55 3.56 17.76
N GLY A 28 -6.05 4.79 17.91
CA GLY A 28 -7.34 5.08 18.50
C GLY A 28 -8.47 4.31 17.82
N THR A 29 -9.46 3.93 18.62
CA THR A 29 -10.64 3.13 18.27
C THR A 29 -11.27 3.48 16.91
N GLU A 30 -11.11 2.60 15.93
CA GLU A 30 -11.76 2.67 14.63
C GLU A 30 -13.15 2.01 14.70
N ARG A 31 -14.20 2.73 14.32
CA ARG A 31 -15.57 2.22 14.19
C ARG A 31 -15.82 1.77 12.74
N ASP A 32 -16.22 0.51 12.58
CA ASP A 32 -17.00 -0.09 11.48
C ASP A 32 -16.62 0.26 10.02
N LEU A 33 -15.49 -0.29 9.56
CA LEU A 33 -15.28 -0.62 8.15
C LEU A 33 -15.86 -2.02 7.86
N ARG A 34 -17.00 -2.08 7.16
CA ARG A 34 -17.61 -3.32 6.65
C ARG A 34 -17.43 -3.44 5.14
N VAL A 35 -16.49 -4.29 4.72
CA VAL A 35 -16.28 -4.66 3.31
C VAL A 35 -16.95 -6.01 3.03
N SER A 36 -17.59 -6.16 1.87
CA SER A 36 -18.28 -7.40 1.45
C SER A 36 -17.57 -8.01 0.23
N TYR A 37 -17.36 -9.33 0.23
CA TYR A 37 -16.54 -10.06 -0.76
C TYR A 37 -17.32 -11.23 -1.38
N LEU A 38 -16.93 -11.61 -2.59
CA LEU A 38 -17.40 -12.82 -3.26
C LEU A 38 -16.42 -13.98 -2.99
N GLN A 39 -16.87 -15.11 -2.43
CA GLN A 39 -15.99 -16.23 -2.08
C GLN A 39 -16.34 -17.53 -2.83
N ARG A 40 -15.31 -18.34 -3.13
CA ARG A 40 -15.46 -19.74 -3.57
C ARG A 40 -15.11 -20.67 -2.40
N SER A 41 -15.88 -21.75 -2.25
CA SER A 41 -15.75 -22.70 -1.14
C SER A 41 -14.31 -23.20 -0.94
N ALA A 42 -13.76 -22.97 0.25
CA ALA A 42 -12.60 -23.69 0.78
C ALA A 42 -13.01 -24.27 2.13
N VAL A 43 -12.98 -25.60 2.24
CA VAL A 43 -13.28 -26.34 3.46
C VAL A 43 -12.13 -26.15 4.45
N SER A 44 -12.39 -25.56 5.61
CA SER A 44 -11.87 -26.08 6.88
C SER A 44 -12.65 -25.49 8.06
N HIS A 45 -13.22 -26.37 8.88
CA HIS A 45 -13.70 -26.04 10.22
C HIS A 45 -12.53 -25.54 11.07
N ASP A 46 -12.64 -24.35 11.62
CA ASP A 46 -12.14 -24.12 12.98
C ASP A 46 -13.01 -23.08 13.69
N ARG A 47 -13.62 -23.49 14.80
CA ARG A 47 -14.43 -22.62 15.66
C ARG A 47 -13.50 -22.06 16.74
N GLY A 48 -13.18 -20.77 16.64
CA GLY A 48 -12.45 -20.05 17.69
C GLY A 48 -12.85 -18.57 17.67
N GLY A 49 -13.69 -18.18 18.63
CA GLY A 49 -14.34 -16.88 18.70
C GLY A 49 -13.41 -15.69 18.99
N ASP A 50 -13.78 -14.61 18.32
CA ASP A 50 -13.86 -13.22 18.78
C ASP A 50 -12.57 -12.41 19.03
N LEU A 51 -12.33 -11.47 18.10
CA LEU A 51 -12.22 -10.01 18.29
C LEU A 51 -11.64 -9.42 16.99
N GLY A 52 -12.49 -8.74 16.22
CA GLY A 52 -12.16 -8.10 14.93
C GLY A 52 -13.04 -8.53 13.74
N GLU A 53 -14.23 -9.08 13.98
CA GLU A 53 -15.24 -9.33 12.95
C GLU A 53 -15.88 -8.02 12.48
N ASN A 54 -15.47 -7.52 11.31
CA ASN A 54 -16.39 -6.78 10.43
C ASN A 54 -15.90 -6.76 8.97
N VAL A 55 -15.16 -7.77 8.53
CA VAL A 55 -15.01 -8.09 7.11
C VAL A 55 -16.06 -9.15 6.83
N SER A 56 -17.21 -8.75 6.29
CA SER A 56 -18.33 -9.66 6.00
C SER A 56 -18.00 -10.40 4.69
N LEU A 57 -17.24 -11.48 4.78
CA LEU A 57 -17.12 -12.45 3.70
C LEU A 57 -18.52 -13.01 3.40
N ASP A 58 -18.97 -12.99 2.15
CA ASP A 58 -20.19 -13.73 1.79
C ASP A 58 -19.83 -15.21 1.68
N ASP A 59 -20.01 -15.94 2.78
CA ASP A 59 -19.66 -17.35 2.92
C ASP A 59 -20.65 -18.30 2.20
N ASN A 60 -21.58 -17.79 1.38
CA ASN A 60 -22.54 -18.64 0.65
C ASN A 60 -22.19 -18.76 -0.85
N PRO A 61 -21.35 -19.74 -1.24
CA PRO A 61 -20.91 -19.94 -2.63
C PRO A 61 -22.05 -20.25 -3.62
N ARG A 62 -23.24 -20.66 -3.14
CA ARG A 62 -24.41 -20.87 -4.01
C ARG A 62 -24.99 -19.57 -4.57
N ARG A 63 -24.78 -18.44 -3.90
CA ARG A 63 -25.37 -17.14 -4.30
C ARG A 63 -24.58 -16.44 -5.40
N CYS A 64 -23.25 -16.53 -5.32
CA CYS A 64 -22.35 -16.12 -6.40
C CYS A 64 -22.67 -16.90 -7.69
N TRP A 65 -22.96 -18.20 -7.57
CA TRP A 65 -23.34 -19.05 -8.71
C TRP A 65 -24.70 -18.68 -9.31
N ASN A 66 -25.64 -18.23 -8.48
CA ASN A 66 -26.95 -17.74 -8.92
C ASN A 66 -26.92 -16.26 -9.38
N GLY A 67 -25.73 -15.64 -9.46
CA GLY A 67 -25.59 -14.26 -9.94
C GLY A 67 -26.20 -13.20 -9.01
N THR A 68 -26.24 -13.45 -7.69
CA THR A 68 -26.84 -12.51 -6.71
C THR A 68 -25.90 -12.22 -5.56
N HIS A 69 -25.96 -11.01 -5.01
CA HIS A 69 -25.17 -10.59 -3.85
C HIS A 69 -26.09 -10.02 -2.75
N PRO A 70 -25.93 -10.42 -1.48
CA PRO A 70 -26.91 -10.19 -0.41
C PRO A 70 -27.18 -8.72 -0.08
N LYS A 71 -26.28 -7.82 -0.49
CA LYS A 71 -26.41 -6.39 -0.21
C LYS A 71 -26.45 -5.52 -1.48
N LYS A 72 -26.31 -6.11 -2.67
CA LYS A 72 -26.26 -5.35 -3.93
C LYS A 72 -27.48 -5.69 -4.77
N ASN A 73 -28.20 -4.67 -5.21
CA ASN A 73 -29.25 -4.85 -6.21
C ASN A 73 -28.60 -5.10 -7.58
N GLY A 74 -29.15 -6.02 -8.37
CA GLY A 74 -28.68 -6.35 -9.71
C GLY A 74 -28.17 -7.79 -9.84
N GLN A 75 -28.08 -8.25 -11.08
CA GLN A 75 -27.65 -9.60 -11.42
C GLN A 75 -26.18 -9.57 -11.84
N LEU A 76 -25.35 -10.32 -11.12
CA LEU A 76 -23.96 -10.56 -11.48
C LEU A 76 -23.92 -11.57 -12.63
N ALA A 77 -22.96 -11.40 -13.53
CA ALA A 77 -22.58 -12.46 -14.45
C ALA A 77 -22.10 -13.69 -13.66
N SER A 78 -22.28 -14.89 -14.22
CA SER A 78 -21.76 -16.13 -13.62
C SER A 78 -20.23 -16.20 -13.64
N GLY A 79 -19.61 -15.40 -14.51
CA GLY A 79 -18.17 -15.23 -14.68
C GLY A 79 -17.93 -14.20 -15.78
N CYS A 80 -16.74 -13.60 -15.79
CA CYS A 80 -16.29 -12.70 -16.84
C CYS A 80 -15.00 -13.25 -17.45
N ASN A 81 -14.89 -13.18 -18.78
CA ASN A 81 -13.73 -13.67 -19.54
C ASN A 81 -13.35 -15.13 -19.23
N GLY A 82 -14.34 -16.00 -18.99
CA GLY A 82 -14.12 -17.41 -18.63
C GLY A 82 -13.59 -17.64 -17.21
N ALA A 83 -13.52 -16.60 -16.38
CA ALA A 83 -13.00 -16.65 -15.03
C ALA A 83 -14.03 -16.25 -13.96
N SER A 84 -13.76 -16.67 -12.72
CA SER A 84 -14.63 -16.38 -11.57
C SER A 84 -14.59 -14.90 -11.21
N LEU A 85 -15.69 -14.41 -10.61
CA LEU A 85 -15.78 -13.07 -10.01
C LEU A 85 -15.45 -13.08 -8.51
N ALA A 86 -15.11 -14.24 -7.95
CA ALA A 86 -14.69 -14.35 -6.56
C ALA A 86 -13.44 -13.48 -6.31
N GLY A 87 -13.38 -12.86 -5.13
CA GLY A 87 -12.39 -11.86 -4.76
C GLY A 87 -12.87 -10.43 -4.92
N GLY A 88 -13.74 -10.16 -5.90
CA GLY A 88 -14.17 -8.82 -6.33
C GLY A 88 -14.66 -7.88 -5.23
N ILE A 89 -14.04 -6.70 -5.12
CA ILE A 89 -14.40 -5.64 -4.16
C ILE A 89 -15.06 -4.47 -4.88
N PHE A 90 -16.34 -4.23 -4.55
CA PHE A 90 -17.08 -3.12 -5.12
C PHE A 90 -16.47 -1.76 -4.75
N TYR A 91 -16.37 -0.87 -5.74
CA TYR A 91 -15.77 0.46 -5.60
C TYR A 91 -16.39 1.29 -4.47
N ARG A 92 -17.73 1.26 -4.31
CA ARG A 92 -18.41 1.99 -3.25
C ARG A 92 -19.39 1.16 -2.44
N LYS A 93 -19.42 1.47 -1.14
CA LYS A 93 -20.34 0.95 -0.13
C LYS A 93 -21.76 1.52 -0.29
N ASP A 94 -21.94 2.74 -0.78
CA ASP A 94 -23.26 3.35 -0.99
C ASP A 94 -23.95 2.88 -2.30
N SER A 95 -23.19 2.22 -3.16
CA SER A 95 -23.67 1.59 -4.40
C SER A 95 -24.51 0.33 -4.16
N LEU A 96 -25.00 0.11 -2.94
CA LEU A 96 -25.89 -0.99 -2.56
C LEU A 96 -27.32 -0.75 -3.07
N SER A 97 -27.74 0.51 -3.14
CA SER A 97 -29.08 0.90 -3.60
C SER A 97 -29.20 1.21 -5.10
N LYS A 98 -28.08 1.48 -5.79
CA LYS A 98 -28.07 2.00 -7.18
C LYS A 98 -27.74 0.98 -8.27
N GLY A 99 -27.54 -0.29 -7.93
CA GLY A 99 -27.17 -1.31 -8.91
C GLY A 99 -25.80 -1.13 -9.56
N ASN A 100 -24.92 -0.32 -8.96
CA ASN A 100 -23.54 -0.21 -9.42
C ASN A 100 -22.74 -1.41 -8.89
N LEU A 101 -22.39 -2.29 -9.84
CA LEU A 101 -21.64 -3.53 -9.65
C LEU A 101 -20.20 -3.40 -10.15
N SER A 102 -19.66 -2.17 -10.17
CA SER A 102 -18.29 -1.90 -10.55
C SER A 102 -17.31 -2.28 -9.45
N VAL A 103 -16.28 -3.01 -9.84
CA VAL A 103 -15.07 -3.30 -9.08
C VAL A 103 -13.92 -2.54 -9.72
N THR A 104 -13.09 -1.89 -8.88
CA THR A 104 -11.94 -1.09 -9.35
C THR A 104 -10.63 -1.73 -8.90
N ALA A 105 -9.61 -1.66 -9.76
CA ALA A 105 -8.26 -2.08 -9.43
C ALA A 105 -7.67 -1.31 -8.25
N GLY A 106 -8.04 -0.04 -8.10
CA GLY A 106 -7.67 0.76 -6.94
C GLY A 106 -8.13 0.14 -5.62
N ALA A 107 -9.42 -0.18 -5.52
CA ALA A 107 -9.98 -0.81 -4.32
C ALA A 107 -9.38 -2.21 -4.08
N GLU A 108 -9.26 -3.00 -5.15
CA GLU A 108 -8.72 -4.36 -5.07
C GLU A 108 -7.24 -4.39 -4.69
N GLY A 109 -6.41 -3.62 -5.37
CA GLY A 109 -4.98 -3.54 -5.09
C GLY A 109 -4.70 -3.04 -3.68
N ALA A 110 -5.44 -2.02 -3.22
CA ALA A 110 -5.30 -1.52 -1.85
C ALA A 110 -5.70 -2.57 -0.81
N PHE A 111 -6.79 -3.31 -1.05
CA PHE A 111 -7.19 -4.39 -0.16
C PHE A 111 -6.20 -5.56 -0.16
N MET A 112 -5.69 -5.93 -1.32
CA MET A 112 -4.67 -6.96 -1.46
C MET A 112 -3.39 -6.57 -0.70
N ALA A 113 -2.92 -5.33 -0.87
CA ALA A 113 -1.75 -4.81 -0.17
C ALA A 113 -1.96 -4.81 1.34
N LEU A 114 -3.10 -4.30 1.83
CA LEU A 114 -3.45 -4.33 3.25
C LEU A 114 -3.46 -5.76 3.80
N SER A 115 -4.08 -6.70 3.08
CA SER A 115 -4.13 -8.11 3.45
C SER A 115 -2.73 -8.73 3.48
N ALA A 116 -1.87 -8.41 2.52
CA ALA A 116 -0.47 -8.85 2.51
C ALA A 116 0.30 -8.35 3.73
N TYR A 117 0.21 -7.05 4.07
CA TYR A 117 0.86 -6.50 5.27
C TYR A 117 0.30 -7.09 6.58
N LEU A 118 -1.01 -7.30 6.66
CA LEU A 118 -1.65 -7.95 7.81
C LEU A 118 -1.21 -9.41 7.94
N TYR A 119 -1.02 -10.12 6.83
CA TYR A 119 -0.44 -11.46 6.85
C TYR A 119 1.02 -11.44 7.31
N THR A 120 1.84 -10.54 6.77
CA THR A 120 3.26 -10.38 7.16
C THR A 120 3.41 -10.15 8.67
N SER A 121 2.56 -9.29 9.24
CA SER A 121 2.61 -8.91 10.66
C SER A 121 1.96 -9.93 11.59
N ALA A 122 0.76 -10.40 11.28
CA ALA A 122 -0.04 -11.22 12.19
C ALA A 122 0.04 -12.73 11.89
N ARG A 123 0.50 -13.12 10.70
CA ARG A 123 0.60 -14.53 10.23
C ARG A 123 -0.70 -15.30 10.33
N ARG A 124 -1.85 -14.60 10.23
CA ARG A 124 -3.18 -15.23 10.27
C ARG A 124 -3.63 -15.59 8.86
N GLN A 125 -4.01 -16.86 8.66
CA GLN A 125 -4.38 -17.41 7.35
C GLN A 125 -5.50 -16.64 6.64
N LYS A 126 -6.43 -16.06 7.39
CA LYS A 126 -7.52 -15.24 6.82
C LYS A 126 -7.00 -14.09 5.94
N TYR A 127 -5.87 -13.49 6.28
CA TYR A 127 -5.28 -12.40 5.51
C TYR A 127 -4.58 -12.91 4.24
N LEU A 128 -3.94 -14.08 4.31
CA LEU A 128 -3.39 -14.74 3.13
C LEU A 128 -4.50 -15.12 2.14
N ILE A 129 -5.58 -15.76 2.62
CA ILE A 129 -6.74 -16.13 1.78
C ILE A 129 -7.34 -14.88 1.12
N ALA A 130 -7.51 -13.80 1.88
CA ALA A 130 -8.01 -12.54 1.35
C ALA A 130 -7.12 -11.96 0.25
N ALA A 131 -5.80 -11.93 0.46
CA ALA A 131 -4.86 -11.45 -0.53
C ALA A 131 -4.82 -12.34 -1.79
N ASP A 132 -4.90 -13.67 -1.63
CA ASP A 132 -4.92 -14.61 -2.74
C ASP A 132 -6.18 -14.49 -3.60
N LEU A 133 -7.34 -14.22 -2.99
CA LEU A 133 -8.59 -13.99 -3.72
C LEU A 133 -8.53 -12.67 -4.52
N ALA A 134 -8.05 -11.59 -3.90
CA ALA A 134 -7.87 -10.31 -4.59
C ALA A 134 -6.86 -10.43 -5.74
N HIS A 135 -5.75 -11.13 -5.53
CA HIS A 135 -4.76 -11.45 -6.56
C HIS A 135 -5.39 -12.16 -7.76
N GLN A 136 -6.13 -13.24 -7.52
CA GLN A 136 -6.81 -14.01 -8.56
C GLN A 136 -7.82 -13.15 -9.34
N PHE A 137 -8.56 -12.29 -8.63
CA PHE A 137 -9.49 -11.38 -9.27
C PHE A 137 -8.78 -10.37 -10.18
N ILE A 138 -7.76 -9.67 -9.67
CA ILE A 138 -6.97 -8.71 -10.47
C ILE A 138 -6.37 -9.41 -11.69
N GLN A 139 -5.72 -10.56 -11.50
CA GLN A 139 -5.05 -11.27 -12.58
C GLN A 139 -6.00 -11.75 -13.68
N SER A 140 -7.21 -12.19 -13.30
CA SER A 140 -8.18 -12.73 -14.26
C SER A 140 -9.08 -11.68 -14.91
N GLN A 141 -9.38 -10.59 -14.22
CA GLN A 141 -10.36 -9.60 -14.68
C GLN A 141 -9.71 -8.28 -15.12
N LEU A 142 -8.69 -7.81 -14.41
CA LEU A 142 -8.18 -6.43 -14.54
C LEU A 142 -6.77 -6.34 -15.12
N TYR A 143 -6.00 -7.42 -15.11
CA TYR A 143 -4.67 -7.42 -15.71
C TYR A 143 -4.75 -7.46 -17.25
N ASN A 144 -4.16 -6.48 -17.90
CA ASN A 144 -3.97 -6.47 -19.34
C ASN A 144 -2.60 -7.10 -19.65
N SER A 145 -2.60 -8.38 -20.02
CA SER A 145 -1.37 -9.11 -20.33
C SER A 145 -0.68 -8.65 -21.62
N GLU A 146 -1.42 -8.07 -22.56
CA GLU A 146 -0.88 -7.56 -23.82
C GLU A 146 -0.08 -6.28 -23.61
N GLN A 147 -0.63 -5.35 -22.82
CA GLN A 147 0.01 -4.05 -22.54
C GLN A 147 0.83 -4.04 -21.25
N GLY A 148 0.68 -5.07 -20.40
CA GLY A 148 1.50 -5.28 -19.22
C GLY A 148 1.15 -4.44 -18.00
N PHE A 149 -0.06 -3.87 -17.92
CA PHE A 149 -0.53 -3.05 -16.80
C PHE A 149 -1.90 -3.49 -16.26
N VAL A 150 -2.30 -2.95 -15.10
CA VAL A 150 -3.62 -3.19 -14.50
C VAL A 150 -4.61 -2.12 -14.96
N MET A 151 -5.69 -2.55 -15.59
CA MET A 151 -6.81 -1.71 -16.03
C MET A 151 -7.64 -1.22 -14.85
N ASP A 152 -8.46 -0.18 -15.06
CA ASP A 152 -9.09 0.53 -13.96
C ASP A 152 -10.26 -0.18 -13.31
N ALA A 153 -11.22 -0.68 -14.10
CA ALA A 153 -12.45 -1.21 -13.54
C ALA A 153 -13.08 -2.27 -14.41
N ILE A 154 -13.96 -3.05 -13.80
CA ILE A 154 -14.89 -3.96 -14.47
C ILE A 154 -16.28 -3.81 -13.86
N ASP A 155 -17.30 -3.82 -14.71
CA ASP A 155 -18.68 -3.96 -14.27
C ASP A 155 -19.07 -5.44 -14.25
N LEU A 156 -19.47 -5.96 -13.08
CA LEU A 156 -19.70 -7.39 -12.89
C LEU A 156 -21.00 -7.92 -13.50
N ALA A 157 -21.91 -7.06 -13.97
CA ALA A 157 -23.10 -7.48 -14.70
C ALA A 157 -22.81 -7.64 -16.19
N SER A 158 -22.17 -6.64 -16.79
CA SER A 158 -21.90 -6.58 -18.23
C SER A 158 -20.55 -7.17 -18.64
N CYS A 159 -19.66 -7.43 -17.68
CA CYS A 159 -18.26 -7.79 -17.92
C CYS A 159 -17.45 -6.75 -18.73
N ASN A 160 -17.98 -5.54 -18.87
CA ASN A 160 -17.29 -4.46 -19.55
C ASN A 160 -16.17 -3.92 -18.66
N ARG A 161 -14.99 -3.74 -19.27
CA ARG A 161 -13.80 -3.24 -18.60
C ARG A 161 -13.49 -1.83 -19.04
N THR A 162 -13.12 -0.98 -18.08
CA THR A 162 -12.51 0.32 -18.37
C THR A 162 -11.03 0.10 -18.62
N THR A 163 -10.57 0.38 -19.85
CA THR A 163 -9.19 0.08 -20.29
C THR A 163 -8.15 1.14 -19.92
N SER A 164 -8.53 2.12 -19.11
CA SER A 164 -7.65 3.21 -18.67
C SER A 164 -6.40 2.69 -17.95
N ALA A 165 -5.24 3.20 -18.34
CA ALA A 165 -3.95 2.90 -17.76
C ALA A 165 -3.60 3.93 -16.68
N LEU A 166 -4.04 3.67 -15.43
CA LEU A 166 -3.75 4.55 -14.30
C LEU A 166 -2.61 3.96 -13.46
N THR A 167 -1.60 4.77 -13.15
CA THR A 167 -0.36 4.30 -12.50
C THR A 167 -0.63 3.61 -11.16
N TYR A 168 -1.53 4.16 -10.35
CA TYR A 168 -1.83 3.64 -9.01
C TYR A 168 -2.42 2.23 -9.03
N ASN A 169 -3.19 1.86 -10.07
CA ASN A 169 -3.74 0.50 -10.19
C ASN A 169 -2.61 -0.53 -10.30
N THR A 170 -1.61 -0.23 -11.14
CA THR A 170 -0.42 -1.07 -11.28
C THR A 170 0.46 -0.99 -10.04
N GLY A 171 0.60 0.20 -9.43
CA GLY A 171 1.37 0.41 -8.21
C GLY A 171 0.86 -0.43 -7.03
N LEU A 172 -0.44 -0.33 -6.71
CA LEU A 172 -1.02 -1.08 -5.59
C LEU A 172 -0.91 -2.60 -5.77
N TYR A 173 -1.11 -3.08 -7.00
CA TYR A 173 -0.96 -4.50 -7.28
C TYR A 173 0.51 -4.95 -7.17
N LEU A 174 1.46 -4.14 -7.69
CA LEU A 174 2.89 -4.40 -7.54
C LEU A 174 3.30 -4.46 -6.06
N GLU A 175 2.88 -3.48 -5.25
CA GLU A 175 3.18 -3.45 -3.82
C GLU A 175 2.66 -4.72 -3.13
N ALA A 176 1.39 -5.08 -3.40
CA ALA A 176 0.78 -6.26 -2.83
C ALA A 176 1.51 -7.56 -3.20
N LEU A 177 1.87 -7.73 -4.49
CA LEU A 177 2.62 -8.90 -4.96
C LEU A 177 4.00 -9.00 -4.31
N SER A 178 4.70 -7.86 -4.17
CA SER A 178 6.03 -7.80 -3.57
C SER A 178 5.96 -8.27 -2.12
N VAL A 179 5.12 -7.60 -1.31
CA VAL A 179 4.94 -7.90 0.11
C VAL A 179 4.46 -9.33 0.34
N LEU A 180 3.44 -9.78 -0.40
CA LEU A 180 2.87 -11.13 -0.23
C LEU A 180 3.87 -12.20 -0.68
N GLY A 181 4.53 -12.00 -1.81
CA GLY A 181 5.53 -12.91 -2.35
C GLY A 181 6.68 -13.12 -1.39
N MET A 182 7.22 -12.05 -0.82
CA MET A 182 8.26 -12.15 0.20
C MET A 182 7.77 -12.75 1.52
N ALA A 183 6.56 -12.40 1.97
CA ALA A 183 6.02 -12.94 3.21
C ALA A 183 5.80 -14.46 3.15
N THR A 184 5.48 -14.99 1.97
CA THR A 184 5.17 -16.41 1.74
C THR A 184 6.35 -17.21 1.17
N GLY A 185 7.39 -16.54 0.64
CA GLY A 185 8.44 -17.19 -0.14
C GLY A 185 7.95 -17.70 -1.51
N ASN A 186 6.83 -17.18 -2.01
CA ASN A 186 6.24 -17.62 -3.27
C ASN A 186 6.98 -16.98 -4.47
N SER A 187 7.84 -17.77 -5.11
CA SER A 187 8.63 -17.32 -6.25
C SER A 187 7.79 -16.88 -7.45
N THR A 188 6.57 -17.41 -7.62
CA THR A 188 5.68 -17.02 -8.71
C THR A 188 5.17 -15.59 -8.53
N LEU A 189 4.78 -15.21 -7.31
CA LEU A 189 4.37 -13.83 -7.01
C LEU A 189 5.53 -12.85 -7.19
N ILE A 190 6.74 -13.23 -6.76
CA ILE A 190 7.95 -12.42 -6.93
C ILE A 190 8.29 -12.25 -8.42
N GLN A 191 8.19 -13.31 -9.23
CA GLN A 191 8.41 -13.22 -10.67
C GLN A 191 7.37 -12.33 -11.35
N LEU A 192 6.11 -12.41 -10.92
CA LEU A 192 5.05 -11.54 -11.42
C LEU A 192 5.30 -10.07 -11.04
N ALA A 193 5.74 -9.80 -9.81
CA ALA A 193 6.16 -8.46 -9.38
C ALA A 193 7.32 -7.91 -10.23
N ASN A 194 8.34 -8.74 -10.50
CA ASN A 194 9.45 -8.37 -11.40
C ASN A 194 8.96 -8.01 -12.80
N GLN A 195 8.07 -8.82 -13.38
CA GLN A 195 7.49 -8.56 -14.69
C GLN A 195 6.66 -7.29 -14.71
N LEU A 196 5.84 -7.07 -13.67
CA LEU A 196 4.99 -5.90 -13.55
C LEU A 196 5.81 -4.61 -13.40
N ALA A 197 6.85 -4.63 -12.57
CA ALA A 197 7.80 -3.52 -12.45
C ALA A 197 8.52 -3.23 -13.77
N ALA A 198 8.98 -4.27 -14.48
CA ALA A 198 9.61 -4.12 -15.79
C ALA A 198 8.65 -3.62 -16.89
N ASN A 199 7.35 -3.87 -16.77
CA ASN A 199 6.34 -3.32 -17.67
C ASN A 199 5.96 -1.88 -17.30
N ALA A 200 5.92 -1.54 -16.00
CA ALA A 200 5.55 -0.22 -15.52
C ALA A 200 6.47 0.88 -16.06
N VAL A 201 7.77 0.60 -16.23
CA VAL A 201 8.77 1.56 -16.75
C VAL A 201 8.65 1.84 -18.26
N LYS A 202 7.83 1.07 -18.99
CA LYS A 202 7.58 1.21 -20.44
C LYS A 202 6.08 1.32 -20.77
N SER A 203 5.26 1.58 -19.76
CA SER A 203 3.81 1.64 -19.88
C SER A 203 3.34 2.95 -20.55
N PRO A 204 2.07 3.05 -20.99
CA PRO A 204 1.57 4.23 -21.71
C PRO A 204 1.68 5.56 -20.95
N TRP A 205 1.80 5.53 -19.62
CA TRP A 205 2.02 6.70 -18.77
C TRP A 205 3.48 7.16 -18.70
N VAL A 206 4.40 6.52 -19.44
CA VAL A 206 5.82 6.91 -19.48
C VAL A 206 6.10 7.64 -20.79
N THR A 207 6.62 8.86 -20.69
CA THR A 207 7.02 9.63 -21.87
C THR A 207 8.26 9.06 -22.55
N SER A 208 8.60 9.55 -23.75
CA SER A 208 9.85 9.20 -24.43
C SER A 208 11.11 9.52 -23.62
N ASN A 209 11.02 10.45 -22.67
CA ASN A 209 12.12 10.83 -21.78
C ASN A 209 12.13 10.00 -20.48
N GLY A 210 11.26 9.00 -20.37
CA GLY A 210 11.18 8.11 -19.21
C GLY A 210 10.42 8.69 -18.02
N ILE A 211 9.76 9.85 -18.15
CA ILE A 211 9.06 10.52 -17.04
C ILE A 211 7.60 10.08 -16.98
N ILE A 212 7.08 9.82 -15.78
CA ILE A 212 5.68 9.45 -15.53
C ILE A 212 4.75 10.65 -15.72
N VAL A 213 3.72 10.49 -16.55
CA VAL A 213 2.61 11.44 -16.75
C VAL A 213 1.30 10.85 -16.26
N GLU A 214 0.40 11.70 -15.76
CA GLU A 214 -0.97 11.31 -15.39
C GLU A 214 -1.93 12.10 -16.25
N GLY A 215 -2.79 11.42 -17.02
CA GLY A 215 -3.89 12.05 -17.76
C GLY A 215 -3.58 13.42 -18.39
N SER A 216 -4.58 14.29 -18.42
CA SER A 216 -4.43 15.70 -18.82
C SER A 216 -4.31 16.56 -17.56
N ILE A 217 -3.08 16.84 -17.12
CA ILE A 217 -2.81 17.64 -15.92
C ILE A 217 -3.17 19.11 -16.15
N ASN A 218 -4.15 19.62 -15.40
CA ASN A 218 -4.27 21.05 -15.14
C ASN A 218 -3.57 21.37 -13.81
N VAL A 219 -2.34 21.90 -13.89
CA VAL A 219 -1.51 22.15 -12.70
C VAL A 219 -2.13 23.09 -11.67
N THR A 220 -3.13 23.89 -12.07
CA THR A 220 -3.80 24.87 -11.21
C THR A 220 -5.00 24.30 -10.45
N GLN A 221 -5.41 23.07 -10.75
CA GLN A 221 -6.55 22.43 -10.11
C GLN A 221 -6.11 21.26 -9.23
N ASP A 222 -6.69 21.19 -8.04
CA ASP A 222 -6.57 20.03 -7.17
C ASP A 222 -7.41 18.88 -7.74
N HIS A 223 -6.75 17.78 -8.09
CA HIS A 223 -7.41 16.58 -8.57
C HIS A 223 -6.61 15.34 -8.13
N SER A 224 -7.31 14.23 -7.87
CA SER A 224 -6.72 13.06 -7.23
C SER A 224 -5.67 12.35 -8.11
N ASP A 225 -5.85 12.40 -9.42
CA ASP A 225 -4.93 11.80 -10.40
C ASP A 225 -3.50 12.33 -10.31
N MET A 226 -3.32 13.58 -9.86
CA MET A 226 -2.00 14.20 -9.67
C MET A 226 -1.09 13.40 -8.72
N THR A 227 -1.68 12.62 -7.82
CA THR A 227 -0.96 11.85 -6.80
C THR A 227 -0.80 10.37 -7.13
N TYR A 228 -1.42 9.87 -8.21
CA TYR A 228 -1.40 8.44 -8.55
C TYR A 228 0.02 7.92 -8.79
N LYS A 229 0.86 8.70 -9.49
CA LYS A 229 2.27 8.39 -9.74
C LYS A 229 3.07 8.12 -8.45
N GLY A 230 2.72 8.79 -7.35
CA GLY A 230 3.38 8.59 -6.05
C GLY A 230 3.16 7.17 -5.52
N ILE A 231 1.96 6.61 -5.71
CA ILE A 231 1.63 5.23 -5.34
C ILE A 231 2.48 4.23 -6.13
N LEU A 232 2.64 4.45 -7.44
CA LEU A 232 3.53 3.62 -8.26
C LEU A 232 4.99 3.73 -7.83
N VAL A 233 5.47 4.94 -7.54
CA VAL A 233 6.84 5.16 -7.06
C VAL A 233 7.09 4.43 -5.74
N ARG A 234 6.17 4.53 -4.78
CA ARG A 234 6.28 3.82 -3.51
C ARG A 234 6.29 2.31 -3.70
N ALA A 235 5.44 1.77 -4.57
CA ALA A 235 5.41 0.34 -4.87
C ALA A 235 6.72 -0.15 -5.53
N LEU A 236 7.26 0.63 -6.47
CA LEU A 236 8.56 0.34 -7.10
C LEU A 236 9.68 0.35 -6.08
N TYR A 237 9.72 1.36 -5.21
CA TYR A 237 10.71 1.44 -4.13
C TYR A 237 10.60 0.28 -3.14
N GLU A 238 9.38 -0.11 -2.76
CA GLU A 238 9.14 -1.27 -1.90
C GLU A 238 9.66 -2.57 -2.55
N HIS A 239 9.36 -2.78 -3.83
CA HIS A 239 9.85 -3.94 -4.58
C HIS A 239 11.39 -3.93 -4.74
N TRP A 240 11.98 -2.75 -4.97
CA TRP A 240 13.44 -2.58 -5.00
C TRP A 240 14.07 -2.97 -3.66
N ASN A 241 13.50 -2.52 -2.55
CA ASN A 241 14.02 -2.79 -1.21
C ASN A 241 14.00 -4.28 -0.86
N GLN A 242 13.05 -5.02 -1.43
CA GLN A 242 12.93 -6.47 -1.29
C GLN A 242 13.78 -7.27 -2.29
N SER A 243 14.26 -6.61 -3.35
CA SER A 243 15.04 -7.25 -4.42
C SER A 243 16.50 -7.44 -4.02
N PRO A 244 17.18 -8.52 -4.48
CA PRO A 244 18.62 -8.66 -4.29
C PRO A 244 19.36 -7.47 -4.89
N ARG A 245 20.28 -6.88 -4.11
CA ARG A 245 21.11 -5.75 -4.56
C ARG A 245 21.90 -6.12 -5.81
N GLY A 246 21.93 -5.21 -6.78
CA GLY A 246 22.63 -5.39 -8.05
C GLY A 246 21.92 -6.32 -9.04
N SER A 247 20.75 -6.87 -8.68
CA SER A 247 19.92 -7.60 -9.65
C SER A 247 19.45 -6.68 -10.78
N SER A 248 19.15 -7.26 -11.94
CA SER A 248 18.67 -6.51 -13.10
C SER A 248 17.41 -5.70 -12.79
N ILE A 249 16.49 -6.26 -12.00
CA ILE A 249 15.26 -5.57 -11.61
C ILE A 249 15.52 -4.42 -10.64
N ALA A 250 16.42 -4.60 -9.66
CA ALA A 250 16.79 -3.53 -8.74
C ALA A 250 17.44 -2.36 -9.50
N ASN A 251 18.39 -2.66 -10.39
CA ASN A 251 19.06 -1.63 -11.19
C ASN A 251 18.08 -0.90 -12.14
N LEU A 252 17.12 -1.63 -12.71
CA LEU A 252 16.07 -1.05 -13.56
C LEU A 252 15.20 -0.07 -12.79
N ILE A 253 14.73 -0.46 -11.61
CA ILE A 253 13.89 0.38 -10.76
C ILE A 253 14.67 1.62 -10.29
N GLU A 254 15.90 1.43 -9.81
CA GLU A 254 16.76 2.51 -9.35
C GLU A 254 16.99 3.54 -10.46
N SER A 255 17.33 3.08 -11.68
CA SER A 255 17.53 3.96 -12.84
C SER A 255 16.25 4.71 -13.20
N PHE A 256 15.10 4.05 -13.17
CA PHE A 256 13.81 4.67 -13.48
C PHE A 256 13.39 5.71 -12.43
N LEU A 257 13.57 5.42 -11.14
CA LEU A 257 13.29 6.36 -10.06
C LEU A 257 14.27 7.55 -10.08
N LEU A 258 15.54 7.36 -10.44
CA LEU A 258 16.48 8.46 -10.63
C LEU A 258 16.02 9.44 -11.72
N VAL A 259 15.44 8.94 -12.84
CA VAL A 259 14.84 9.81 -13.86
C VAL A 259 13.70 10.65 -13.27
N GLN A 260 12.81 10.03 -12.49
CA GLN A 260 11.70 10.74 -11.86
C GLN A 260 12.19 11.82 -10.88
N TYR A 261 13.18 11.47 -10.06
CA TYR A 261 13.79 12.39 -9.10
C TYR A 261 14.39 13.61 -9.79
N ASN A 262 15.15 13.40 -10.87
CA ASN A 262 15.74 14.49 -11.65
C ASN A 262 14.67 15.38 -12.29
N ALA A 263 13.61 14.80 -12.85
CA ALA A 263 12.49 15.56 -13.41
C ALA A 263 11.82 16.44 -12.36
N VAL A 264 11.60 15.92 -11.14
CA VAL A 264 11.06 16.70 -10.02
C VAL A 264 11.97 17.88 -9.66
N LEU A 265 13.29 17.68 -9.61
CA LEU A 265 14.22 18.72 -9.20
C LEU A 265 14.49 19.78 -10.27
N ASN A 266 14.54 19.39 -11.53
CA ASN A 266 14.97 20.23 -12.64
C ASN A 266 13.80 20.89 -13.37
N ASP A 267 12.68 20.18 -13.51
CA ASP A 267 11.59 20.59 -14.38
C ASP A 267 10.32 20.98 -13.60
N ALA A 268 10.08 20.35 -12.44
CA ALA A 268 8.85 20.59 -11.65
C ALA A 268 9.03 21.60 -10.51
N ARG A 269 10.25 21.77 -10.00
CA ARG A 269 10.54 22.59 -8.81
C ARG A 269 10.77 24.05 -9.16
N ALA A 270 10.06 24.96 -8.49
CA ALA A 270 10.28 26.39 -8.68
C ALA A 270 11.68 26.81 -8.19
N PRO A 271 12.41 27.67 -8.92
CA PRO A 271 13.77 28.08 -8.56
C PRO A 271 13.88 28.64 -7.15
N ASN A 272 14.90 28.19 -6.39
CA ASN A 272 15.18 28.62 -5.01
C ASN A 272 14.02 28.40 -4.02
N THR A 273 13.11 27.46 -4.31
CA THR A 273 12.01 27.10 -3.41
C THR A 273 11.97 25.58 -3.19
N SER A 274 11.00 25.14 -2.38
CA SER A 274 10.55 23.74 -2.33
C SER A 274 9.12 23.61 -2.85
N TRP A 275 8.75 24.41 -3.86
CA TRP A 275 7.45 24.33 -4.51
C TRP A 275 7.56 23.45 -5.73
N TYR A 276 6.69 22.44 -5.83
CA TYR A 276 6.73 21.42 -6.85
C TYR A 276 5.44 21.46 -7.65
N SER A 277 5.57 21.31 -8.97
CA SER A 277 4.46 21.08 -9.89
C SER A 277 4.04 19.62 -9.85
N PRO A 278 2.74 19.30 -9.95
CA PRO A 278 2.30 17.92 -10.17
C PRO A 278 2.72 17.39 -11.56
N SER A 279 3.06 18.27 -12.50
CA SER A 279 3.63 17.91 -13.81
C SER A 279 5.15 17.81 -13.71
N TRP A 280 5.68 16.59 -13.76
CA TRP A 280 7.11 16.34 -13.68
C TRP A 280 7.88 16.66 -14.97
N ASN A 281 7.18 16.81 -16.10
CA ASN A 281 7.76 17.35 -17.33
C ASN A 281 7.83 18.89 -17.33
N GLY A 282 7.49 19.51 -16.21
CA GLY A 282 7.30 20.95 -16.10
C GLY A 282 5.94 21.43 -16.66
N PRO A 283 5.73 22.76 -16.67
CA PRO A 283 6.66 23.77 -16.14
C PRO A 283 6.80 23.70 -14.60
N PRO A 284 7.82 24.35 -14.03
CA PRO A 284 7.96 24.50 -12.59
C PRO A 284 6.72 25.15 -11.98
N ALA A 285 6.43 24.85 -10.72
CA ALA A 285 5.33 25.50 -10.01
C ALA A 285 5.55 27.02 -9.93
N SER A 286 4.50 27.81 -10.19
CA SER A 286 4.54 29.27 -10.03
C SER A 286 4.21 29.73 -8.60
N GLN A 287 3.65 28.84 -7.79
CA GLN A 287 3.25 29.06 -6.40
C GLN A 287 3.29 27.74 -5.62
N LEU A 288 3.10 27.79 -4.31
CA LEU A 288 2.95 26.56 -3.51
C LEU A 288 1.66 25.83 -3.88
N LEU A 289 1.78 24.61 -4.39
CA LEU A 289 0.66 23.73 -4.75
C LEU A 289 0.65 22.51 -3.83
N PRO A 290 -0.33 22.37 -2.89
CA PRO A 290 -0.39 21.22 -1.98
C PRO A 290 -0.38 19.87 -2.70
N TRP A 291 -1.15 19.72 -3.78
CA TRP A 291 -1.16 18.51 -4.61
C TRP A 291 0.16 18.27 -5.33
N GLY A 292 0.90 19.32 -5.70
CA GLY A 292 2.25 19.19 -6.26
C GLY A 292 3.27 18.72 -5.21
N GLN A 293 3.13 19.12 -3.95
CA GLN A 293 3.93 18.58 -2.85
C GLN A 293 3.66 17.09 -2.63
N LEU A 294 2.38 16.71 -2.62
CA LEU A 294 1.95 15.32 -2.47
C LEU A 294 2.42 14.46 -3.65
N ALA A 295 2.41 15.01 -4.88
CA ALA A 295 2.96 14.31 -6.03
C ALA A 295 4.47 14.06 -5.88
N ALA A 296 5.23 15.01 -5.34
CA ALA A 296 6.69 14.90 -5.22
C ALA A 296 7.18 14.07 -4.02
N ILE A 297 6.43 13.97 -2.93
CA ILE A 297 6.94 13.44 -1.66
C ILE A 297 7.41 11.98 -1.75
N ASP A 298 6.69 11.14 -2.49
CA ASP A 298 7.02 9.72 -2.62
C ASP A 298 8.36 9.51 -3.34
N ILE A 299 8.65 10.29 -4.38
CA ILE A 299 9.91 10.18 -5.11
C ILE A 299 11.08 10.80 -4.35
N LEU A 300 10.85 11.89 -3.61
CA LEU A 300 11.88 12.47 -2.74
C LEU A 300 12.26 11.50 -1.61
N ASN A 301 11.28 10.81 -1.01
CA ASN A 301 11.53 9.78 -0.01
C ASN A 301 12.25 8.55 -0.59
N ALA A 302 11.81 8.08 -1.76
CA ALA A 302 12.48 6.97 -2.45
C ALA A 302 13.93 7.31 -2.78
N ALA A 303 14.23 8.53 -3.24
CA ALA A 303 15.59 8.96 -3.55
C ALA A 303 16.52 8.94 -2.33
N ILE A 304 16.01 9.32 -1.15
CA ILE A 304 16.76 9.20 0.11
C ILE A 304 17.04 7.72 0.42
N GLY A 305 16.03 6.86 0.30
CA GLY A 305 16.14 5.43 0.56
C GLY A 305 17.12 4.70 -0.36
N LEU A 306 17.18 5.13 -1.63
CA LEU A 306 18.12 4.65 -2.64
C LEU A 306 19.54 5.19 -2.44
N GLY A 307 19.73 6.23 -1.61
CA GLY A 307 21.03 6.90 -1.47
C GLY A 307 21.39 7.78 -2.67
N LEU A 308 20.40 8.26 -3.44
CA LEU A 308 20.60 9.18 -4.57
C LEU A 308 20.89 10.62 -4.10
N VAL A 309 20.63 10.91 -2.83
CA VAL A 309 20.95 12.19 -2.20
C VAL A 309 22.32 12.07 -1.57
N ASP A 310 23.35 12.59 -2.24
CA ASP A 310 24.66 12.72 -1.62
C ASP A 310 24.55 13.57 -0.34
N SER A 311 24.95 13.00 0.79
CA SER A 311 25.36 13.82 1.94
C SER A 311 26.47 14.77 1.47
N PRO A 312 26.56 16.02 1.99
CA PRO A 312 27.58 16.97 1.58
C PRO A 312 28.96 16.42 1.98
N THR A 313 29.54 15.63 1.09
CA THR A 313 30.86 15.06 1.24
C THR A 313 31.80 16.07 0.64
N THR A 314 32.41 16.82 1.56
CA THR A 314 33.75 17.39 1.47
C THR A 314 34.40 17.11 0.12
N SER A 315 34.42 18.15 -0.72
CA SER A 315 35.05 18.18 -2.03
C SER A 315 36.44 17.55 -1.94
N SER A 316 36.56 16.35 -2.49
CA SER A 316 37.86 15.76 -2.80
C SER A 316 38.47 16.59 -3.93
N SER A 317 39.37 17.49 -3.56
CA SER A 317 40.14 18.33 -4.47
C SER A 317 41.03 17.45 -5.35
N ILE A 318 40.84 17.59 -6.66
CA ILE A 318 41.69 17.01 -7.70
C ILE A 318 43.10 17.61 -7.60
N ASN A 319 44.08 16.72 -7.64
CA ASN A 319 45.52 16.99 -7.65
C ASN A 319 45.96 17.97 -8.75
N SER A 320 46.72 18.99 -8.37
CA SER A 320 47.85 19.50 -9.17
C SER A 320 48.96 20.01 -8.25
N HIS A 321 50.12 19.38 -8.36
CA HIS A 321 51.42 19.83 -7.82
C HIS A 321 51.96 20.98 -8.70
N PRO A 322 52.92 21.83 -8.26
CA PRO A 322 54.13 21.40 -7.54
C PRO A 322 54.71 22.32 -6.42
N SER A 323 55.63 21.70 -5.67
CA SER A 323 56.78 22.29 -4.94
C SER A 323 56.55 23.06 -3.63
N GLY A 324 57.20 22.59 -2.56
CA GLY A 324 57.45 23.37 -1.33
C GLY A 324 57.78 22.50 -0.12
N ILE A 325 59.05 22.18 0.07
CA ILE A 325 59.59 21.54 1.28
C ILE A 325 59.47 22.50 2.47
N SER A 326 58.80 22.09 3.54
CA SER A 326 59.04 22.63 4.89
C SER A 326 58.54 21.66 5.97
N THR A 327 59.50 21.09 6.69
CA THR A 327 59.37 20.26 7.90
C THR A 327 59.17 21.13 9.13
N GLN A 328 58.11 20.93 9.92
CA GLN A 328 58.04 21.19 11.38
C GLN A 328 56.87 20.43 12.06
N PRO A 329 56.95 20.18 13.39
CA PRO A 329 56.44 18.96 14.02
C PRO A 329 55.02 19.05 14.60
N MET A 330 54.37 17.88 14.70
CA MET A 330 53.07 17.68 15.33
C MET A 330 53.16 17.73 16.87
N THR A 331 52.34 18.57 17.50
CA THR A 331 51.93 18.44 18.90
C THR A 331 50.45 18.09 18.97
N SER A 332 50.12 16.90 19.48
CA SER A 332 48.74 16.46 19.73
C SER A 332 48.36 16.71 21.21
N PRO A 333 47.19 17.33 21.51
CA PRO A 333 46.66 17.37 22.87
C PRO A 333 45.71 16.18 23.11
N SER A 334 46.02 15.42 24.16
CA SER A 334 45.21 14.32 24.71
C SER A 334 44.05 14.88 25.55
N GLN A 335 42.79 14.64 25.13
CA GLN A 335 41.61 14.88 25.98
C GLN A 335 41.06 13.55 26.54
N LYS A 336 41.05 13.44 27.88
CA LYS A 336 40.46 12.32 28.62
C LYS A 336 38.95 12.51 28.76
N ARG A 337 38.16 11.46 28.52
CA ARG A 337 36.70 11.43 28.71
C ARG A 337 36.32 10.87 30.10
N PRO A 338 35.34 11.45 30.81
CA PRO A 338 34.90 10.98 32.13
C PRO A 338 33.94 9.78 32.01
N VAL A 339 34.46 8.58 32.29
CA VAL A 339 33.71 7.30 32.22
C VAL A 339 32.66 7.16 33.34
N GLY A 340 32.73 7.97 34.40
CA GLY A 340 31.86 7.82 35.58
C GLY A 340 30.37 8.14 35.37
N ALA A 341 30.03 9.03 34.44
CA ALA A 341 28.63 9.46 34.25
C ALA A 341 27.78 8.42 33.48
N ILE A 342 28.42 7.56 32.68
CA ILE A 342 27.72 6.59 31.83
C ILE A 342 27.27 5.36 32.64
N VAL A 343 28.00 5.00 33.69
CA VAL A 343 27.70 3.81 34.51
C VAL A 343 26.59 4.08 35.55
N GLY A 344 26.41 5.32 35.99
CA GLY A 344 25.37 5.69 36.95
C GLY A 344 23.95 5.71 36.38
N GLY A 345 23.79 6.11 35.11
CA GLY A 345 22.48 6.26 34.48
C GLY A 345 21.78 4.93 34.16
N THR A 346 22.55 3.88 33.84
CA THR A 346 21.98 2.60 33.41
C THR A 346 21.30 1.85 34.55
N LEU A 347 21.86 1.89 35.76
CA LEU A 347 21.28 1.19 36.92
C LEU A 347 19.99 1.85 37.42
N GLY A 348 19.88 3.18 37.33
CA GLY A 348 18.66 3.89 37.71
C GLY A 348 17.48 3.65 36.75
N GLY A 349 17.77 3.55 35.44
CA GLY A 349 16.74 3.33 34.42
C GLY A 349 16.04 1.96 34.54
N PHE A 350 16.79 0.90 34.84
CA PHE A 350 16.20 -0.44 35.00
C PHE A 350 15.26 -0.53 36.20
N PHE A 351 15.58 0.12 37.32
CA PHE A 351 14.69 0.17 38.48
C PHE A 351 13.39 0.91 38.19
N PHE A 352 13.46 2.04 37.47
CA PHE A 352 12.27 2.81 37.12
C PHE A 352 11.34 2.03 36.17
N LEU A 353 11.91 1.37 35.16
CA LEU A 353 11.12 0.56 34.20
C LEU A 353 10.47 -0.66 34.85
N ALA A 354 11.14 -1.30 35.80
CA ALA A 354 10.56 -2.42 36.56
C ALA A 354 9.35 -1.98 37.40
N ILE A 355 9.44 -0.83 38.07
CA ILE A 355 8.33 -0.28 38.86
C ILE A 355 7.16 0.10 37.95
N LEU A 356 7.42 0.71 36.80
CA LEU A 356 6.38 1.09 35.83
C LEU A 356 5.63 -0.15 35.30
N GLY A 357 6.36 -1.22 35.00
CA GLY A 357 5.77 -2.50 34.57
C GLY A 357 4.84 -3.11 35.62
N ILE A 358 5.23 -3.09 36.89
CA ILE A 358 4.40 -3.61 37.99
C ILE A 358 3.10 -2.80 38.12
N ILE A 359 3.17 -1.48 38.02
CA ILE A 359 1.99 -0.60 38.09
C ILE A 359 0.99 -0.92 36.96
N ILE A 360 1.47 -1.10 35.72
CA ILE A 360 0.63 -1.44 34.57
C ILE A 360 -0.07 -2.79 34.75
N VAL A 361 0.64 -3.80 35.28
CA VAL A 361 0.06 -5.12 35.55
C VAL A 361 -1.02 -5.06 36.64
N VAL A 362 -0.81 -4.27 37.70
CA VAL A 362 -1.80 -4.12 38.77
C VAL A 362 -3.05 -3.37 38.27
N VAL A 363 -2.89 -2.30 37.49
CA VAL A 363 -4.01 -1.52 36.95
C VAL A 363 -4.81 -2.33 35.94
N SER A 364 -4.15 -3.05 35.02
CA SER A 364 -4.82 -3.89 34.02
C SER A 364 -5.59 -5.05 34.66
N ARG A 365 -5.04 -5.68 35.71
CA ARG A 365 -5.75 -6.72 36.49
C ARG A 365 -6.97 -6.18 37.23
N ARG A 366 -6.90 -4.96 37.78
CA ARG A 366 -8.05 -4.31 38.44
C ARG A 366 -9.14 -3.93 37.44
N ARG A 367 -8.79 -3.49 36.23
CA ARG A 367 -9.76 -3.14 35.17
C ARG A 367 -10.51 -4.37 34.64
N ARG A 368 -9.83 -5.49 34.42
CA ARG A 368 -10.47 -6.73 33.93
C ARG A 368 -11.52 -7.28 34.89
N ARG A 369 -11.37 -7.08 36.21
CA ARG A 369 -12.36 -7.52 37.20
C ARG A 369 -13.65 -6.70 37.21
N ARG A 370 -13.69 -5.53 36.56
CA ARG A 370 -14.90 -4.67 36.51
C ARG A 370 -15.80 -4.90 35.29
N ILE A 371 -15.39 -5.73 34.33
CA ILE A 371 -16.11 -5.89 33.04
C ILE A 371 -16.90 -7.22 32.97
N GLN A 372 -16.82 -8.09 33.98
CA GLN A 372 -17.67 -9.28 34.06
C GLN A 372 -18.97 -8.96 34.80
N THR A 373 -19.95 -8.37 34.10
CA THR A 373 -21.38 -8.61 34.37
C THR A 373 -21.93 -9.51 33.26
N PRO A 374 -22.74 -10.54 33.57
CA PRO A 374 -23.19 -11.50 32.56
C PRO A 374 -24.34 -10.88 31.75
N LYS A 375 -24.17 -10.77 30.44
CA LYS A 375 -25.25 -10.42 29.51
C LYS A 375 -25.92 -11.72 29.04
N LYS A 376 -27.24 -11.77 29.21
CA LYS A 376 -28.13 -12.90 28.93
C LYS A 376 -28.38 -13.00 27.43
N ASP A 377 -28.09 -14.15 26.84
CA ASP A 377 -28.37 -14.48 25.44
C ASP A 377 -29.88 -14.60 25.20
N SER A 378 -30.32 -14.09 24.05
CA SER A 378 -31.65 -14.37 23.50
C SER A 378 -31.49 -14.58 21.99
N ASP A 379 -31.33 -15.85 21.63
CA ASP A 379 -31.63 -16.41 20.31
C ASP A 379 -33.14 -16.28 20.02
N VAL A 380 -33.52 -15.66 18.89
CA VAL A 380 -34.77 -16.00 18.19
C VAL A 380 -34.60 -15.72 16.68
N CYS A 381 -34.41 -16.78 15.90
CA CYS A 381 -34.90 -16.86 14.53
C CYS A 381 -36.14 -17.77 14.57
N SER A 382 -37.33 -17.23 14.36
CA SER A 382 -38.48 -17.99 13.89
C SER A 382 -39.06 -17.29 12.66
N LEU A 383 -38.98 -18.02 11.55
CA LEU A 383 -39.79 -17.84 10.37
C LEU A 383 -41.24 -18.08 10.78
N ASP A 384 -42.16 -17.21 10.39
CA ASP A 384 -43.48 -17.66 9.98
C ASP A 384 -43.93 -16.89 8.74
N ASN A 385 -44.41 -17.71 7.82
CA ASN A 385 -44.76 -17.46 6.46
C ASN A 385 -46.28 -17.43 6.44
N GLU A 386 -46.89 -16.26 6.30
CA GLU A 386 -48.34 -16.20 6.08
C GLU A 386 -48.70 -15.34 4.87
N ARG A 387 -49.47 -16.02 4.04
CA ARG A 387 -49.86 -15.74 2.67
C ARG A 387 -51.24 -15.12 2.73
N THR A 388 -51.38 -13.84 2.41
CA THR A 388 -52.66 -13.27 1.94
C THR A 388 -52.42 -12.04 1.07
N ASN A 389 -52.78 -12.17 -0.20
CA ASN A 389 -53.33 -11.11 -1.06
C ASN A 389 -54.72 -11.64 -1.47
N PRO A 390 -55.71 -10.83 -1.88
CA PRO A 390 -55.57 -9.52 -2.52
C PRO A 390 -56.59 -8.45 -2.06
N GLU A 391 -56.38 -7.17 -2.40
CA GLU A 391 -57.33 -6.35 -3.18
C GLU A 391 -56.97 -4.85 -3.22
N THR A 392 -56.95 -4.34 -4.46
CA THR A 392 -57.35 -3.00 -4.95
C THR A 392 -57.11 -1.74 -4.13
N SER A 393 -56.32 -0.82 -4.71
CA SER A 393 -56.70 0.60 -4.78
C SER A 393 -55.88 1.31 -5.87
N LYS A 394 -56.61 1.91 -6.82
CA LYS A 394 -56.12 2.83 -7.86
C LYS A 394 -55.98 4.21 -7.24
N ILE A 395 -54.84 4.88 -7.41
CA ILE A 395 -54.76 6.34 -7.48
C ILE A 395 -53.72 6.70 -8.54
N ASN A 396 -54.20 7.34 -9.62
CA ASN A 396 -53.41 8.16 -10.53
C ASN A 396 -52.98 9.42 -9.77
N ASP A 397 -51.77 9.91 -9.99
CA ASP A 397 -51.60 11.25 -10.57
C ASP A 397 -50.16 11.52 -11.04
N HIS A 398 -50.14 12.11 -12.24
CA HIS A 398 -49.12 12.95 -12.88
C HIS A 398 -47.80 13.25 -12.13
N VAL A 399 -46.67 13.11 -12.85
CA VAL A 399 -45.87 14.25 -13.38
C VAL A 399 -44.82 13.69 -14.36
N ASN A 400 -44.82 14.25 -15.57
CA ASN A 400 -43.71 14.28 -16.53
C ASN A 400 -43.17 15.73 -16.45
N PRO A 401 -41.86 16.01 -16.60
CA PRO A 401 -41.34 16.17 -17.96
C PRO A 401 -39.86 15.80 -18.20
N ALA A 402 -39.61 15.30 -19.41
CA ALA A 402 -38.61 15.70 -20.41
C ALA A 402 -37.27 16.39 -20.03
N GLY A 403 -36.21 15.94 -20.71
CA GLY A 403 -35.03 16.72 -21.16
C GLY A 403 -33.77 16.55 -20.31
N TYR A 404 -32.52 16.54 -20.81
CA TYR A 404 -31.92 16.63 -22.15
C TYR A 404 -30.37 16.57 -21.94
N PHE A 405 -29.61 16.16 -22.99
CA PHE A 405 -28.16 16.38 -23.25
C PHE A 405 -27.11 15.66 -22.37
N LEU A 406 -26.18 14.83 -22.88
CA LEU A 406 -25.06 15.07 -23.82
C LEU A 406 -24.11 16.21 -23.39
N LEU A 407 -22.97 15.83 -22.82
CA LEU A 407 -21.60 16.18 -23.23
C LEU A 407 -20.62 15.18 -22.63
#